data_AF-C4RQJ1-F1
#
_entry.id   AF-C4RQJ1-F1
#
_cell.length_a   1.000
_cell.length_b   1.000
_cell.length_c   1.000
_cell.angle_alpha   90.00
_cell.angle_beta   90.00
_cell.angle_gamma   90.00
#
_symmetry.space_group_name_H-M   'P 1'
#
loop_
_entity.id
_entity.type
_entity.pdbx_description
1 polymer ?
#
loop_
_entity_poly.entity_id
_entity_poly.type
_entity_poly.pdbx_seq_one_letter_code
_entity_poly.pdbx_strand_id
1 'polypeptide(L)'
;MLLTDGREYGTAAEIAHALGTDITADRVRDWARRSRKADDRLYGLLPGHHLPGPGRGTTWYRLDHAAHVEWLTRTGPAGARRGVELTPTAGASDHQSHIHA
;
A
#
# COMPACT_ATOMS: atom_id res chain seq x y z
N MET A 1 6.69 10.55 15.25
CA MET A 1 6.89 11.31 14.01
C MET A 1 7.88 12.45 14.29
N LEU A 2 8.58 12.91 13.26
CA LEU A 2 9.53 14.02 13.32
C LEU A 2 9.25 14.98 12.16
N LEU A 3 9.15 16.28 12.43
CA LEU A 3 8.97 17.32 11.42
C LEU A 3 10.34 17.95 11.11
N THR A 4 10.72 18.00 9.83
CA THR A 4 11.98 18.63 9.38
C THR A 4 11.79 19.21 8.00
N ASP A 5 12.20 20.47 7.80
CA ASP A 5 12.01 21.23 6.54
C ASP A 5 10.56 21.22 6.03
N GLY A 6 9.60 21.31 6.96
CA GLY A 6 8.17 21.26 6.65
C GLY A 6 7.67 19.90 6.16
N ARG A 7 8.45 18.83 6.33
CA ARG A 7 8.12 17.46 5.93
C ARG A 7 8.04 16.55 7.14
N GLU A 8 7.03 15.70 7.17
CA GLU A 8 6.86 14.71 8.22
C GLU A 8 7.59 13.41 7.88
N TYR A 9 8.38 12.95 8.84
CA TYR A 9 9.12 11.70 8.80
C TYR A 9 8.67 10.79 9.93
N GLY A 10 8.61 9.51 9.65
CA GLY A 10 8.32 8.49 10.64
C GLY A 10 9.04 7.20 10.37
N THR A 11 9.17 6.38 11.39
CA THR A 11 9.48 4.96 11.26
C THR A 11 8.35 4.25 10.52
N ALA A 12 8.60 3.02 10.04
CA ALA A 12 7.56 2.23 9.35
C ALA A 12 6.28 2.06 10.18
N ALA A 13 6.40 1.94 11.51
CA ALA A 13 5.27 1.79 12.41
C ALA A 13 4.46 3.10 12.54
N GLU A 14 5.14 4.24 12.69
CA GLU A 14 4.49 5.55 12.76
C GLU A 14 3.80 5.91 11.43
N ILE A 15 4.47 5.62 10.31
CA ILE A 15 3.89 5.82 8.96
C ILE A 15 2.65 4.96 8.77
N ALA A 16 2.71 3.67 9.15
CA ALA A 16 1.56 2.78 9.08
C ALA A 16 0.38 3.33 9.91
N HIS A 17 0.65 3.76 11.15
CA HIS A 17 -0.36 4.36 12.01
C HIS A 17 -0.98 5.63 11.39
N ALA A 18 -0.17 6.50 10.79
CA ALA A 18 -0.65 7.73 10.17
C ALA A 18 -1.43 7.52 8.87
N LEU A 19 -1.13 6.47 8.10
CA LEU A 19 -1.85 6.14 6.86
C LEU A 19 -3.19 5.42 7.11
N GLY A 20 -3.39 4.88 8.31
CA GLY A 20 -4.63 4.24 8.73
C GLY A 20 -4.50 2.72 8.95
N THR A 21 -5.57 2.13 9.48
CA THR A 21 -5.61 0.77 10.04
C THR A 21 -5.30 -0.35 9.05
N ASP A 22 -5.48 -0.08 7.74
CA ASP A 22 -5.29 -1.08 6.68
C ASP A 22 -3.81 -1.24 6.27
N ILE A 23 -2.94 -0.36 6.79
CA ILE A 23 -1.52 -0.33 6.48
C ILE A 23 -0.73 -0.84 7.69
N THR A 24 0.16 -1.79 7.44
CA THR A 24 1.06 -2.35 8.45
C THR A 24 2.49 -1.85 8.25
N ALA A 25 3.28 -1.86 9.32
CA ALA A 25 4.70 -1.51 9.25
C ALA A 25 5.46 -2.39 8.25
N ASP A 26 5.13 -3.68 8.16
CA ASP A 26 5.76 -4.60 7.20
C ASP A 26 5.41 -4.26 5.76
N ARG A 27 4.20 -3.78 5.49
CA ARG A 27 3.81 -3.28 4.17
C ARG A 27 4.61 -2.03 3.79
N VAL A 28 4.83 -1.10 4.72
CA VAL A 28 5.70 0.07 4.49
C VAL A 28 7.14 -0.37 4.20
N ARG A 29 7.67 -1.36 4.94
CA ARG A 29 9.00 -1.94 4.68
C ARG A 29 9.08 -2.63 3.31
N ASP A 30 8.03 -3.33 2.91
CA ASP A 30 7.93 -3.95 1.59
C ASP A 30 8.00 -2.91 0.46
N TRP A 31 7.22 -1.83 0.59
CA TRP A 31 7.27 -0.71 -0.35
C TRP A 31 8.67 -0.10 -0.45
N ALA A 32 9.33 0.15 0.68
CA ALA A 32 10.68 0.68 0.71
C ALA A 32 11.70 -0.28 0.06
N ARG A 33 11.54 -1.60 0.28
CA ARG A 33 12.36 -2.62 -0.37
C ARG A 33 12.17 -2.63 -1.88
N ARG A 34 10.92 -2.56 -2.34
CA ARG A 34 10.55 -2.48 -3.77
C ARG A 34 11.07 -1.20 -4.41
N SER A 35 11.05 -0.10 -3.68
CA SER A 35 11.55 1.20 -4.14
C SER A 35 13.05 1.23 -4.44
N ARG A 36 13.82 0.26 -3.94
CA ARG A 36 15.25 0.11 -4.24
C ARG A 36 15.54 -0.69 -5.52
N LYS A 37 14.53 -1.34 -6.11
CA LYS A 37 14.70 -2.20 -7.29
C LYS A 37 14.42 -1.39 -8.55
N ALA A 38 15.40 -1.27 -9.44
CA ALA A 38 15.28 -0.49 -10.68
C ALA A 38 14.10 -0.94 -11.56
N ASP A 39 13.79 -2.24 -11.57
CA ASP A 39 12.72 -2.81 -12.40
C ASP A 39 11.33 -2.80 -11.72
N ASP A 40 11.22 -2.24 -10.50
CA ASP A 40 9.93 -2.17 -9.81
C ASP A 40 9.24 -0.83 -10.08
N ARG A 41 7.92 -0.86 -10.25
CA ARG A 41 7.09 0.33 -10.39
C ARG A 41 7.26 1.34 -9.25
N LEU A 42 7.68 0.89 -8.06
CA LEU A 42 7.91 1.76 -6.91
C LEU A 42 9.31 2.38 -6.86
N TYR A 43 10.16 2.13 -7.86
CA TYR A 43 11.55 2.59 -7.89
C TYR A 43 11.67 4.09 -7.59
N GLY A 44 12.46 4.43 -6.57
CA GLY A 44 12.71 5.82 -6.15
C GLY A 44 11.55 6.52 -5.39
N LEU A 45 10.35 5.93 -5.32
CA LEU A 45 9.18 6.58 -4.73
C LEU A 45 9.14 6.61 -3.19
N LEU A 46 9.82 5.68 -2.51
CA LEU A 46 9.87 5.61 -1.05
C LEU A 46 11.32 5.34 -0.56
N PRO A 47 12.22 6.33 -0.70
CA PRO A 47 13.57 6.24 -0.16
C PRO A 47 13.52 6.13 1.37
N GLY A 48 14.34 5.24 1.92
CA GLY A 48 14.54 5.12 3.37
C GLY A 48 15.77 5.91 3.80
N HIS A 49 15.60 6.77 4.79
CA HIS A 49 16.68 7.54 5.42
C HIS A 49 17.17 6.80 6.65
N HIS A 50 18.31 6.12 6.52
CA HIS A 50 18.89 5.38 7.63
C HIS A 50 19.70 6.32 8.53
N LEU A 51 19.32 6.41 9.80
CA LEU A 51 20.09 7.11 10.83
C LEU A 51 20.81 6.08 11.71
N PRO A 52 22.14 6.17 11.83
CA PRO A 52 22.89 5.31 12.74
C PRO A 52 22.53 5.64 14.19
N GLY A 53 22.59 4.63 15.06
CA GLY A 53 22.28 4.76 16.48
C GLY A 53 22.56 3.45 17.22
N PRO A 54 22.38 3.42 18.56
CA PRO A 54 22.66 2.23 19.35
C PRO A 54 21.95 0.99 18.78
N GLY A 55 22.72 -0.07 18.49
CA GLY A 55 22.21 -1.27 17.83
C GLY A 55 22.25 -1.18 16.30
N ARG A 56 21.11 -1.40 15.63
CA ARG A 56 21.00 -1.50 14.16
C ARG A 56 20.68 -0.19 13.44
N GLY A 57 20.57 0.92 14.16
CA GLY A 57 20.06 2.20 13.63
C GLY A 57 18.56 2.15 13.28
N THR A 58 18.01 3.31 12.89
CA THR A 58 16.59 3.48 12.59
C THR A 58 16.40 4.01 11.18
N THR A 59 15.50 3.40 10.41
CA THR A 59 15.14 3.91 9.08
C THR A 59 13.87 4.75 9.17
N TRP A 60 13.97 5.96 8.62
CA TRP A 60 12.90 6.95 8.55
C TRP A 60 12.40 7.09 7.13
N TYR A 61 11.11 7.34 6.98
CA TYR A 61 10.42 7.52 5.71
C TYR A 61 9.61 8.80 5.76
N ARG A 62 9.46 9.46 4.61
CA ARG A 62 8.56 10.61 4.49
C ARG A 62 7.11 10.15 4.39
N LEU A 63 6.22 10.83 5.11
CA LEU A 63 4.79 10.51 5.13
C LEU A 63 4.13 10.75 3.77
N ASP A 64 4.43 11.87 3.10
CA ASP A 64 3.84 12.20 1.80
C ASP A 64 4.22 11.20 0.69
N HIS A 65 5.48 10.76 0.69
CA HIS A 65 5.94 9.69 -0.19
C HIS A 65 5.22 8.36 0.10
N ALA A 66 5.07 8.02 1.37
CA ALA A 66 4.37 6.80 1.77
C ALA A 66 2.89 6.84 1.38
N ALA A 67 2.23 8.00 1.54
CA ALA A 67 0.84 8.21 1.11
C ALA A 67 0.69 8.09 -0.42
N HIS A 68 1.64 8.61 -1.20
CA HIS A 68 1.62 8.45 -2.65
C HIS A 68 1.75 6.97 -3.07
N VAL A 69 2.66 6.22 -2.45
CA VAL A 69 2.82 4.78 -2.71
C VAL A 69 1.61 3.98 -2.25
N GLU A 70 1.00 4.34 -1.13
CA GLU A 70 -0.26 3.77 -0.65
C GLU A 70 -1.32 3.89 -1.76
N TRP A 71 -1.56 5.10 -2.25
CA TRP A 71 -2.54 5.36 -3.31
C TRP A 71 -2.24 4.56 -4.59
N LEU A 72 -0.98 4.53 -5.04
CA LEU A 72 -0.56 3.75 -6.22
C LEU A 72 -0.79 2.25 -6.05
N THR A 73 -0.56 1.71 -4.85
CA THR A 73 -0.71 0.28 -4.57
C THR A 73 -2.15 -0.13 -4.30
N ARG A 74 -2.99 0.80 -3.81
CA ARG A 74 -4.44 0.64 -3.68
C ARG A 74 -5.11 0.61 -5.05
N THR A 75 -4.73 1.52 -5.95
CA THR A 75 -5.34 1.68 -7.28
C THR A 75 -4.71 0.81 -8.37
N GLY A 76 -3.52 0.26 -8.15
CA GLY A 76 -2.86 -0.62 -9.12
C GLY A 76 -3.56 -1.98 -9.30
N PRO A 77 -3.21 -2.75 -10.36
CA PRO A 77 -3.88 -4.02 -10.68
C PRO A 77 -3.91 -5.05 -9.54
N ALA A 78 -2.89 -5.04 -8.67
CA ALA A 78 -2.83 -5.91 -7.49
C ALA A 78 -3.70 -5.41 -6.31
N GLY A 79 -3.92 -4.09 -6.19
CA GLY A 79 -4.84 -3.50 -5.20
C GLY A 79 -6.30 -3.58 -5.64
N ALA A 80 -6.56 -3.34 -6.93
CA ALA A 80 -7.87 -3.52 -7.55
C ALA A 80 -8.41 -4.96 -7.37
N ARG A 81 -7.54 -5.97 -7.48
CA ARG A 81 -7.91 -7.39 -7.22
C ARG A 81 -8.25 -7.71 -5.76
N ARG A 82 -7.83 -6.89 -4.77
CA ARG A 82 -8.28 -7.03 -3.37
C ARG A 82 -9.59 -6.30 -3.07
N GLY A 83 -9.97 -5.33 -3.91
CA GLY A 83 -11.22 -4.57 -3.76
C GLY A 83 -12.43 -5.26 -4.40
N VAL A 84 -12.23 -6.36 -5.13
CA VAL A 84 -13.34 -7.17 -5.64
C VAL A 84 -13.55 -8.34 -4.70
N GLU A 85 -14.40 -8.15 -3.71
CA GLU A 85 -15.16 -9.24 -3.12
C GLU A 85 -16.06 -9.79 -4.24
N LEU A 86 -15.54 -10.75 -4.99
CA LEU A 86 -16.35 -11.58 -5.89
C LEU A 86 -17.23 -12.43 -4.98
N THR A 87 -18.46 -11.99 -4.67
CA THR A 87 -19.52 -12.93 -4.32
C THR A 87 -19.74 -13.83 -5.54
N PRO A 88 -19.40 -15.13 -5.50
CA PRO A 88 -19.81 -16.05 -6.53
C PRO A 88 -21.22 -16.50 -6.15
N THR A 89 -22.25 -15.81 -6.63
CA THR A 89 -23.58 -16.42 -6.67
C THR A 89 -23.60 -17.38 -7.84
N ALA A 90 -23.23 -18.62 -7.56
CA ALA A 90 -23.41 -19.76 -8.43
C ALA A 90 -24.89 -20.21 -8.42
N GLY A 91 -25.41 -20.53 -9.61
CA GLY A 91 -26.66 -21.28 -9.83
C GLY A 91 -27.90 -20.39 -9.96
N ALA A 92 -28.81 -20.57 -10.91
CA ALA A 92 -29.11 -21.71 -11.80
C ALA A 92 -29.85 -21.17 -13.05
N SER A 93 -29.42 -21.56 -14.24
CA SER A 93 -30.15 -22.48 -15.15
C SER A 93 -31.31 -21.87 -15.94
N ASP A 94 -31.11 -21.85 -17.26
CA ASP A 94 -32.11 -21.76 -18.32
C ASP A 94 -33.35 -22.62 -18.09
N HIS A 95 -34.55 -22.07 -18.33
CA HIS A 95 -35.53 -22.68 -19.25
C HIS A 95 -36.66 -21.69 -19.66
N GLN A 96 -36.53 -21.16 -20.87
CA GLN A 96 -37.50 -21.27 -21.97
C GLN A 96 -39.04 -21.24 -21.71
N SER A 97 -39.68 -20.31 -22.43
CA SER A 97 -40.95 -20.44 -23.17
C SER A 97 -42.29 -19.90 -22.64
N HIS A 98 -42.82 -18.97 -23.45
CA HIS A 98 -44.18 -18.87 -24.01
C HIS A 98 -45.28 -18.06 -23.28
N ILE A 99 -45.59 -16.90 -23.90
CA ILE A 99 -46.93 -16.37 -24.26
C ILE A 99 -48.18 -17.15 -23.81
N HIS A 100 -49.16 -16.44 -23.24
CA HIS A 100 -50.50 -16.24 -23.84
C HIS A 100 -51.36 -15.21 -23.06
N ALA A 101 -52.03 -14.35 -23.86
CA ALA A 101 -53.29 -13.62 -23.68
C ALA A 101 -53.55 -12.79 -22.41
#